data_AF-A0A3B3XWZ9-F1
#
_entry.id   AF-A0A3B3XWZ9-F1
#
_cell.length_a   1.000
_cell.length_b   1.000
_cell.length_c   1.000
_cell.angle_alpha   90.00
_cell.angle_beta   90.00
_cell.angle_gamma   90.00
#
_symmetry.space_group_name_H-M   'P 1'
#
loop_
_entity.id
_entity.type
_entity.pdbx_description
1 polymer ?
#
loop_
_entity_poly.entity_id
_entity_poly.type
_entity_poly.pdbx_seq_one_letter_code
_entity_poly.pdbx_strand_id
1 'polypeptide(L)'
;MRFHGYRLLSSRRPCLLQLRLQQRRTREQLVDQGIMPRRRPLSPAAFHGQIRSLERARTENFLKHKIRSRPERAELVRMHILQETGAEPSLQATQMKLKRARLADNLNEKIAQRPGPMELVEKNILPVASSLKEAIIGEPYRRLFSVNHC
;
A
#
# COMPACT_ATOMS: atom_id res chain seq x y z
N MET A 1 6.78 -87.81 19.56
CA MET A 1 7.55 -87.01 18.60
C MET A 1 7.52 -85.55 19.03
N ARG A 2 8.68 -84.91 19.24
CA ARG A 2 8.79 -83.52 19.72
C ARG A 2 8.72 -82.59 18.51
N PHE A 3 7.72 -81.72 18.47
CA PHE A 3 7.67 -80.63 17.51
C PHE A 3 8.63 -79.52 17.94
N HIS A 4 9.83 -79.54 17.36
CA HIS A 4 10.71 -78.37 17.29
C HIS A 4 10.34 -77.56 16.06
N GLY A 5 10.12 -76.25 16.21
CA GLY A 5 10.31 -75.33 15.09
C GLY A 5 9.21 -74.31 14.85
N TYR A 6 9.07 -73.33 15.75
CA TYR A 6 8.65 -71.99 15.36
C TYR A 6 9.23 -70.98 16.35
N ARG A 7 10.52 -70.70 16.19
CA ARG A 7 11.17 -69.51 16.72
C ARG A 7 11.80 -68.80 15.52
N LEU A 8 11.65 -67.47 15.47
CA LEU A 8 12.30 -66.49 14.57
C LEU A 8 11.45 -65.92 13.41
N LEU A 9 10.43 -65.13 13.73
CA LEU A 9 10.00 -64.01 12.84
C LEU A 9 9.55 -62.75 13.62
N SER A 10 9.81 -62.66 14.93
CA SER A 10 9.39 -61.53 15.78
C SER A 10 10.50 -60.52 16.12
N SER A 11 11.72 -60.66 15.58
CA SER A 11 12.88 -59.84 16.01
C SER A 11 13.17 -58.62 15.11
N ARG A 12 12.68 -58.58 13.86
CA ARG A 12 12.99 -57.46 12.91
C ARG A 12 12.00 -56.29 12.93
N ARG A 13 10.77 -56.51 13.39
CA ARG A 13 9.73 -55.47 13.48
C ARG A 13 10.00 -54.37 14.51
N PRO A 14 10.54 -54.64 15.72
CA PRO A 14 10.77 -53.58 16.71
C PRO A 14 11.82 -52.55 16.24
N CYS A 15 12.87 -52.98 15.54
CA CYS A 15 13.93 -52.07 15.08
C CYS A 15 13.46 -51.07 14.00
N LEU A 16 12.67 -51.53 13.02
CA LEU A 16 12.17 -50.66 11.94
C LEU A 16 11.14 -49.65 12.46
N LEU A 17 10.26 -50.06 13.37
CA LEU A 17 9.29 -49.18 13.99
C LEU A 17 9.97 -48.07 14.80
N GLN A 18 10.98 -48.42 15.60
CA GLN A 18 11.77 -47.46 16.36
C GLN A 18 12.42 -46.40 15.45
N LEU A 19 13.01 -46.82 14.33
CA LEU A 19 13.59 -45.90 13.33
C LEU A 19 12.53 -44.96 12.72
N ARG A 20 11.36 -45.49 12.34
CA ARG A 20 10.26 -44.69 11.78
C ARG A 20 9.70 -43.68 12.79
N LEU A 21 9.66 -44.04 14.08
CA LEU A 21 9.22 -43.14 15.14
C LEU A 21 10.24 -42.03 15.42
N GLN A 22 11.54 -42.29 15.29
CA GLN A 22 12.58 -41.26 15.41
C GLN A 22 12.54 -40.28 14.24
N GLN A 23 12.27 -40.76 13.02
CA GLN A 23 12.18 -39.94 11.82
C GLN A 23 10.82 -39.23 11.65
N ARG A 24 9.90 -39.33 12.63
CA ARG A 24 8.56 -38.74 12.53
C ARG A 24 8.63 -37.22 12.68
N ARG A 25 7.79 -36.52 11.92
CA ARG A 25 7.57 -35.07 12.09
C ARG A 25 6.81 -34.79 13.38
N THR A 26 7.01 -33.61 13.96
CA THR A 26 6.24 -33.20 15.14
C THR A 26 4.78 -32.98 14.77
N ARG A 27 3.89 -33.03 15.77
CA ARG A 27 2.47 -32.80 15.53
C ARG A 27 2.23 -31.40 14.99
N GLU A 28 2.93 -30.43 15.53
CA GLU A 28 2.84 -29.00 15.18
C GLU A 28 3.19 -28.80 13.70
N GLN A 29 4.30 -29.42 13.24
CA GLN A 29 4.69 -29.39 11.83
C GLN A 29 3.62 -29.97 10.90
N LEU A 30 2.99 -31.09 11.28
CA LEU A 30 1.90 -31.68 10.49
C LEU A 30 0.64 -30.81 10.46
N VAL A 31 0.40 -30.05 11.53
CA VAL A 31 -0.70 -29.10 11.62
C VAL A 31 -0.47 -27.87 10.75
N ASP A 32 0.75 -27.32 10.78
CA ASP A 32 1.11 -26.18 9.94
C ASP A 32 1.12 -26.54 8.45
N GLN A 33 1.45 -27.79 8.11
CA GLN A 33 1.30 -28.34 6.74
C GLN A 33 -0.15 -28.66 6.37
N GLY A 34 -1.11 -28.51 7.28
CA GLY A 34 -2.52 -28.80 7.03
C GLY A 34 -2.87 -30.29 6.92
N ILE A 35 -1.94 -31.20 7.25
CA ILE A 35 -2.15 -32.66 7.26
C ILE A 35 -2.99 -33.07 8.47
N MET A 36 -2.70 -32.49 9.64
CA MET A 36 -3.42 -32.75 10.88
C MET A 36 -4.22 -31.53 11.33
N PRO A 37 -5.42 -31.69 11.92
CA PRO A 37 -6.15 -30.56 12.48
C PRO A 37 -5.49 -29.98 13.74
N ARG A 38 -5.59 -28.65 13.91
CA ARG A 38 -5.15 -27.93 15.12
C ARG A 38 -5.88 -28.51 16.33
N ARG A 39 -5.14 -29.00 17.33
CA ARG A 39 -5.73 -29.39 18.62
C ARG A 39 -6.11 -28.14 19.38
N ARG A 40 -7.40 -27.81 19.43
CA ARG A 40 -7.92 -26.84 20.39
C ARG A 40 -8.19 -27.57 21.71
N PRO A 41 -7.70 -27.06 22.86
CA PRO A 41 -7.76 -27.78 24.14
C PRO A 41 -9.18 -28.14 24.60
N LEU A 42 -10.21 -27.44 24.12
CA LEU A 42 -11.63 -27.69 24.45
C LEU A 42 -12.43 -28.40 23.35
N SER A 43 -11.82 -28.80 22.23
CA SER A 43 -12.56 -29.39 21.10
C SER A 43 -12.25 -30.88 20.93
N PRO A 44 -13.24 -31.78 21.12
CA PRO A 44 -13.11 -33.19 20.77
C PRO A 44 -12.80 -33.38 19.28
N ALA A 45 -12.04 -34.44 18.96
CA ALA A 45 -11.64 -34.79 17.59
C ALA A 45 -12.84 -35.07 16.66
N ALA A 46 -13.95 -35.58 17.21
CA ALA A 46 -15.16 -35.92 16.48
C ALA A 46 -15.82 -34.70 15.80
N PHE A 47 -15.67 -33.50 16.38
CA PHE A 47 -16.37 -32.30 15.91
C PHE A 47 -15.59 -31.49 14.88
N HIS A 48 -14.41 -31.95 14.46
CA HIS A 48 -13.57 -31.20 13.52
C HIS A 48 -14.25 -30.92 12.17
N GLY A 49 -15.12 -31.83 11.70
CA GLY A 49 -15.92 -31.61 10.49
C GLY A 49 -16.96 -30.49 10.67
N GLN A 50 -17.67 -30.49 11.80
CA GLN A 50 -18.66 -29.46 12.12
C GLN A 50 -18.02 -28.09 12.31
N ILE A 51 -16.89 -28.02 13.02
CA ILE A 51 -16.12 -26.78 13.22
C ILE A 51 -15.68 -26.21 11.88
N ARG A 52 -15.11 -27.05 10.99
CA ARG A 52 -14.71 -26.61 9.64
C ARG A 52 -15.91 -26.09 8.83
N SER A 53 -17.05 -26.78 8.90
CA SER A 53 -18.27 -26.36 8.21
C SER A 53 -18.76 -25.01 8.71
N LEU A 54 -18.76 -24.81 10.03
CA LEU A 54 -19.17 -23.55 10.65
C LEU A 54 -18.19 -22.41 10.33
N GLU A 55 -16.88 -22.66 10.37
CA GLU A 55 -15.86 -21.69 9.95
C GLU A 55 -16.04 -21.31 8.49
N ARG A 56 -16.31 -22.30 7.60
CA ARG A 56 -16.62 -22.05 6.19
C ARG A 56 -17.88 -21.19 6.04
N ALA A 57 -18.99 -21.56 6.68
CA ALA A 57 -20.25 -20.80 6.60
C ALA A 57 -20.08 -19.35 7.09
N ARG A 58 -19.28 -19.13 8.14
CA ARG A 58 -18.92 -17.78 8.59
C ARG A 58 -18.17 -16.99 7.52
N THR A 59 -17.13 -17.60 6.92
CA THR A 59 -16.38 -16.96 5.83
C THR A 59 -17.24 -16.69 4.60
N GLU A 60 -18.13 -17.61 4.23
CA GLU A 60 -19.06 -17.43 3.12
C GLU A 60 -20.02 -16.27 3.35
N ASN A 61 -20.62 -16.18 4.53
CA ASN A 61 -21.54 -15.08 4.87
C ASN A 61 -20.81 -13.73 4.86
N PHE A 62 -19.59 -13.69 5.41
CA PHE A 62 -18.76 -12.49 5.38
C PHE A 62 -18.43 -12.07 3.93
N LEU A 63 -17.99 -13.00 3.09
CA LEU A 63 -17.67 -12.71 1.69
C LEU A 63 -18.90 -12.28 0.89
N LYS A 64 -20.06 -12.92 1.08
CA LYS A 64 -21.33 -12.51 0.47
C LYS A 64 -21.68 -11.07 0.80
N HIS A 65 -21.48 -10.65 2.06
CA HIS A 65 -21.70 -9.26 2.45
C HIS A 65 -20.68 -8.31 1.78
N LYS A 66 -19.38 -8.65 1.77
CA LYS A 66 -18.32 -7.84 1.15
C LYS A 66 -18.45 -7.69 -0.37
N ILE A 67 -18.98 -8.71 -1.05
CA ILE A 67 -19.23 -8.67 -2.50
C ILE A 67 -20.38 -7.70 -2.81
N ARG A 68 -21.45 -7.70 -1.98
CA ARG A 68 -22.59 -6.78 -2.16
C ARG A 68 -22.20 -5.32 -1.91
N SER A 69 -21.35 -5.07 -0.92
CA SER A 69 -20.85 -3.73 -0.59
C SER A 69 -19.54 -3.38 -1.28
N ARG A 70 -19.23 -4.03 -2.42
CA ARG A 70 -17.99 -3.79 -3.15
C ARG A 70 -18.04 -2.40 -3.82
N PRO A 71 -17.10 -1.49 -3.50
CA PRO A 71 -17.01 -0.19 -4.16
C PRO A 71 -16.73 -0.32 -5.65
N GLU A 72 -17.24 0.63 -6.44
CA GLU A 72 -16.97 0.73 -7.87
C GLU A 72 -15.57 1.32 -8.12
N ARG A 73 -15.03 1.14 -9.32
CA ARG A 73 -13.67 1.61 -9.63
C ARG A 73 -13.59 3.13 -9.54
N ALA A 74 -14.61 3.85 -10.01
CA ALA A 74 -14.65 5.31 -9.93
C ALA A 74 -14.60 5.83 -8.49
N GLU A 75 -15.22 5.13 -7.54
CA GLU A 75 -15.17 5.49 -6.12
C GLU A 75 -13.76 5.32 -5.53
N LEU A 76 -13.09 4.21 -5.84
CA LEU A 76 -11.70 3.99 -5.41
C LEU A 76 -10.73 5.03 -5.99
N VAL A 77 -11.00 5.45 -7.23
CA VAL A 77 -10.27 6.52 -7.91
C VAL A 77 -10.49 7.87 -7.21
N ARG A 78 -11.75 8.24 -6.93
CA ARG A 78 -12.12 9.48 -6.22
C ARG A 78 -11.47 9.56 -4.84
N MET A 79 -11.36 8.41 -4.17
CA MET A 79 -10.69 8.30 -2.87
C MET A 79 -9.16 8.24 -2.96
N HIS A 80 -8.57 8.33 -4.16
CA HIS A 80 -7.13 8.23 -4.42
C HIS A 80 -6.49 6.89 -3.99
N ILE A 81 -7.29 5.81 -3.94
CA ILE A 81 -6.80 4.44 -3.71
C ILE A 81 -6.26 3.88 -5.04
N LEU A 82 -7.03 4.03 -6.12
CA LEU A 82 -6.62 3.67 -7.48
C LEU A 82 -6.25 4.93 -8.29
N GLN A 83 -5.42 4.74 -9.31
CA GLN A 83 -5.04 5.82 -10.20
C GLN A 83 -6.05 6.01 -11.34
N GLU A 84 -6.23 7.27 -11.75
CA GLU A 84 -6.98 7.66 -12.95
C GLU A 84 -6.18 7.39 -14.22
N THR A 85 -5.97 6.12 -14.54
CA THR A 85 -5.25 5.73 -15.75
C THR A 85 -6.01 4.64 -16.51
N GLY A 86 -5.95 4.71 -17.85
CA GLY A 86 -6.38 3.64 -18.75
C GLY A 86 -5.25 2.67 -19.11
N ALA A 87 -4.07 2.83 -18.50
CA ALA A 87 -2.93 1.97 -18.73
C ALA A 87 -3.07 0.62 -18.01
N GLU A 88 -2.44 -0.40 -18.60
CA GLU A 88 -2.39 -1.75 -18.04
C GLU A 88 -1.75 -1.75 -16.64
N PRO A 89 -2.25 -2.58 -15.68
CA PRO A 89 -1.79 -2.61 -14.29
C PRO A 89 -0.27 -2.62 -14.08
N SER A 90 0.52 -3.31 -14.90
CA SER A 90 1.98 -3.37 -14.75
C SER A 90 2.67 -2.04 -15.03
N LEU A 91 2.08 -1.18 -15.87
CA LEU A 91 2.65 0.11 -16.28
C LEU A 91 2.22 1.28 -15.39
N GLN A 92 1.20 1.11 -14.53
CA GLN A 92 0.66 2.23 -13.75
C GLN A 92 1.70 2.86 -12.83
N ALA A 93 2.56 2.04 -12.21
CA ALA A 93 3.59 2.51 -11.30
C ALA A 93 4.66 3.35 -12.03
N THR A 94 5.11 2.89 -13.21
CA THR A 94 6.10 3.61 -14.01
C THR A 94 5.53 4.89 -14.61
N GLN A 95 4.27 4.85 -15.07
CA GLN A 95 3.55 6.03 -15.55
C GLN A 95 3.41 7.09 -14.46
N MET A 96 3.08 6.71 -13.23
CA MET A 96 2.98 7.65 -12.10
C MET A 96 4.32 8.30 -11.76
N LYS A 97 5.40 7.52 -11.79
CA LYS A 97 6.76 8.04 -11.58
C LYS A 97 7.11 9.08 -12.64
N LEU A 98 6.81 8.78 -13.91
CA LEU A 98 7.05 9.71 -15.02
C LEU A 98 6.18 10.98 -14.91
N LYS A 99 4.90 10.83 -14.57
CA LYS A 99 3.98 11.98 -14.37
C LYS A 99 4.50 12.90 -13.27
N ARG A 100 4.97 12.34 -12.14
CA ARG A 100 5.55 13.11 -11.04
C ARG A 100 6.85 13.82 -11.44
N ALA A 101 7.75 13.14 -12.14
CA ALA A 101 9.00 13.75 -12.62
C ALA A 101 8.73 14.95 -13.53
N ARG A 102 7.89 14.76 -14.55
CA ARG A 102 7.49 15.85 -15.47
C ARG A 102 6.85 17.04 -14.76
N LEU A 103 6.01 16.78 -13.76
CA LEU A 103 5.40 17.84 -12.95
C LEU A 103 6.46 18.59 -12.13
N ALA A 104 7.41 17.88 -11.51
CA ALA A 104 8.49 18.50 -10.76
C ALA A 104 9.36 19.39 -11.65
N ASP A 105 9.74 18.89 -12.82
CA ASP A 105 10.56 19.65 -13.78
C ASP A 105 9.84 20.92 -14.25
N ASN A 106 8.55 20.83 -14.60
CA ASN A 106 7.77 21.99 -15.03
C ASN A 106 7.56 23.01 -13.90
N LEU A 107 7.35 22.54 -12.66
CA LEU A 107 7.23 23.42 -11.51
C LEU A 107 8.56 24.12 -11.21
N ASN A 108 9.69 23.42 -11.33
CA ASN A 108 11.01 24.01 -11.12
C ASN A 108 11.27 25.17 -12.10
N GLU A 109 10.94 24.99 -13.38
CA GLU A 109 11.06 26.06 -14.39
C GLU A 109 10.20 27.28 -14.03
N LYS A 110 8.94 27.05 -13.65
CA LYS A 110 8.01 28.13 -13.26
C LYS A 110 8.43 28.86 -11.99
N ILE A 111 9.00 28.15 -11.02
CA ILE A 111 9.50 28.72 -9.78
C ILE A 111 10.79 29.52 -10.04
N ALA A 112 11.64 29.07 -10.96
CA ALA A 112 12.85 29.79 -11.34
C ALA A 112 12.53 31.17 -11.95
N GLN A 113 11.43 31.28 -12.69
CA GLN A 113 10.94 32.54 -13.27
C GLN A 113 9.97 33.31 -12.36
N ARG A 114 9.99 33.05 -11.05
CA ARG A 114 9.06 33.68 -10.12
C ARG A 114 9.29 35.20 -10.06
N PRO A 115 8.28 36.04 -10.38
CA PRO A 115 8.39 37.49 -10.33
C PRO A 115 8.80 37.98 -8.94
N GLY A 116 9.67 38.98 -8.91
CA GLY A 116 10.06 39.65 -7.68
C GLY A 116 8.88 40.42 -7.04
N PRO A 117 8.99 40.80 -5.75
CA PRO A 117 7.96 41.58 -5.07
C PRO A 117 7.73 42.95 -5.73
N MET A 118 8.77 43.57 -6.29
CA MET A 118 8.66 44.87 -6.97
C MET A 118 7.82 44.78 -8.25
N GLU A 119 8.02 43.73 -9.05
CA GLU A 119 7.22 43.48 -10.26
C GLU A 119 5.73 43.30 -9.95
N LEU A 120 5.38 42.76 -8.78
CA LEU A 120 3.99 42.60 -8.35
C LEU A 120 3.34 43.92 -7.92
N VAL A 121 4.13 44.87 -7.40
CA VAL A 121 3.68 46.23 -7.07
C VAL A 121 3.40 47.02 -8.34
N GLU A 122 4.30 46.95 -9.34
CA GLU A 122 4.12 47.57 -10.66
C GLU A 122 2.86 47.05 -11.37
N LYS A 123 2.60 45.75 -11.27
CA LYS A 123 1.39 45.11 -11.81
C LYS A 123 0.12 45.38 -11.00
N ASN A 124 0.18 46.23 -9.97
CA ASN A 124 -0.92 46.59 -9.08
C ASN A 124 -1.60 45.40 -8.38
N ILE A 125 -0.89 44.29 -8.21
CA ILE A 125 -1.39 43.11 -7.48
C ILE A 125 -1.17 43.30 -5.97
N LEU A 126 -0.01 43.87 -5.60
CA LEU A 126 0.30 44.20 -4.21
C LEU A 126 0.02 45.70 -3.95
N PRO A 127 -0.79 46.03 -2.93
CA PRO A 127 -1.00 47.42 -2.55
C PRO A 127 0.25 47.98 -1.86
N VAL A 128 0.58 49.23 -2.19
CA VAL A 128 1.60 50.04 -1.53
C VAL A 128 0.99 51.41 -1.28
N ALA A 129 1.33 52.05 -0.16
CA ALA A 129 0.88 53.40 0.16
C ALA A 129 1.20 54.35 -1.01
N SER A 130 0.24 55.20 -1.38
CA SER A 130 0.32 56.06 -2.57
C SER A 130 1.59 56.91 -2.61
N SER A 131 2.04 57.42 -1.46
CA SER A 131 3.29 58.19 -1.33
C SER A 131 4.56 57.40 -1.64
N LEU A 132 4.55 56.07 -1.44
CA LEU A 132 5.68 55.19 -1.72
C LEU A 132 5.64 54.65 -3.16
N LYS A 133 4.44 54.49 -3.75
CA LYS A 133 4.30 54.08 -5.16
C LYS A 133 4.96 55.08 -6.12
N GLU A 134 4.77 56.37 -5.86
CA GLU A 134 5.33 57.46 -6.69
C GLU A 134 6.88 57.49 -6.63
N ALA A 135 7.46 57.18 -5.47
CA ALA A 135 8.92 57.11 -5.28
C ALA A 135 9.54 55.83 -5.88
N ILE A 136 8.76 54.75 -6.01
CA ILE A 136 9.22 53.43 -6.48
C ILE A 136 9.07 53.26 -8.00
N ILE A 137 7.96 53.74 -8.59
CA ILE A 137 7.64 53.54 -10.02
C ILE A 137 8.20 54.69 -10.88
N GLY A 138 8.63 55.78 -10.27
CA GLY A 138 9.48 56.80 -10.88
C GLY A 138 8.93 57.41 -12.16
N GLU A 139 8.02 58.37 -12.05
CA GLU A 139 7.81 59.36 -13.12
C GLU A 139 9.08 60.23 -13.26
N PRO A 140 9.84 60.18 -14.38
CA PRO A 140 11.10 60.90 -14.52
C PRO A 140 10.91 62.36 -14.96
N TYR A 141 9.78 62.99 -14.66
CA TYR A 141 9.53 64.38 -15.04
C TYR A 141 8.94 65.21 -13.90
N ARG A 142 9.82 65.59 -12.96
CA ARG A 142 9.73 66.91 -12.35
C ARG A 142 11.11 67.56 -12.28
N ARG A 143 11.75 67.74 -13.44
CA ARG A 143 12.67 68.87 -13.60
C ARG A 143 11.82 70.14 -13.49
N LEU A 144 11.65 70.64 -12.27
CA LEU A 144 11.47 72.07 -12.08
C LEU A 144 12.79 72.73 -12.49
N PHE A 145 12.94 72.95 -13.79
CA PHE A 145 13.79 74.02 -14.26
C PHE A 145 13.14 75.33 -13.82
N SER A 146 13.38 75.73 -12.58
CA SER A 146 13.33 77.14 -12.23
C SER A 146 14.65 77.76 -12.65
N VAL A 147 14.83 77.89 -13.97
CA VAL A 147 15.77 78.85 -14.53
C VAL A 147 14.89 79.90 -15.20
N ASN A 148 14.85 81.10 -14.62
CA ASN A 148 14.66 82.41 -15.26
C ASN A 148 14.49 83.44 -14.13
N HIS A 149 15.58 84.15 -13.82
CA HIS A 149 15.89 85.49 -14.36
C HIS A 149 15.16 86.59 -13.60
N CYS A 150 15.83 87.13 -12.57
CA CYS A 150 16.34 88.51 -12.51
C CYS A 150 17.26 88.63 -11.29
#